data_AF-A0A2V6F584-F1
#
_entry.id   AF-A0A2V6F584-F1
#
_cell.length_a   1.000
_cell.length_b   1.000
_cell.length_c   1.000
_cell.angle_alpha   90.00
_cell.angle_beta   90.00
_cell.angle_gamma   90.00
#
_symmetry.space_group_name_H-M   'P 1'
#
loop_
_entity.id
_entity.type
_entity.pdbx_description
1 polymer ?
#
loop_
_entity_poly.entity_id
_entity_poly.type
_entity_poly.pdbx_seq_one_letter_code
_entity_poly.pdbx_strand_id
1 'polypeptide(L)' 'MRKGILDAVDNTFLSALQKTIEAKDATKFATAYRQTIEGCYSCHKAAEKPYLRLQIPDHPEAPIINFDPAAKWPE' A
#
# COMPACT_ATOMS: atom_id res chain seq x y z
N MET A 1 -1.65 -18.71 5.60
CA MET A 1 -2.90 -17.95 5.34
C MET A 1 -3.84 -18.85 4.56
N ARG A 2 -5.16 -18.85 4.80
CA ARG A 2 -6.10 -19.70 4.02
C ARG A 2 -6.18 -19.18 2.58
N LYS A 3 -6.14 -20.07 1.58
CA LYS A 3 -6.11 -19.73 0.14
C LYS A 3 -7.16 -18.68 -0.27
N GLY A 4 -8.40 -18.83 0.17
CA GLY A 4 -9.47 -17.87 -0.16
C GLY A 4 -9.25 -16.44 0.37
N ILE A 5 -8.53 -16.26 1.48
CA ILE A 5 -8.21 -14.90 1.98
C ILE A 5 -7.10 -14.29 1.10
N LEU A 6 -6.12 -15.09 0.70
CA LEU A 6 -5.05 -14.65 -0.19
C LEU A 6 -5.63 -14.25 -1.56
N ASP A 7 -6.45 -15.13 -2.14
CA ASP A 7 -7.12 -14.90 -3.42
C ASP A 7 -8.00 -13.63 -3.37
N ALA A 8 -8.69 -13.37 -2.26
CA ALA A 8 -9.48 -12.15 -2.09
C ALA A 8 -8.59 -10.89 -2.09
N VAL A 9 -7.46 -10.91 -1.38
CA VAL A 9 -6.53 -9.76 -1.33
C VAL A 9 -5.89 -9.50 -2.69
N ASP A 10 -5.38 -10.55 -3.34
CA ASP A 10 -4.68 -10.47 -4.62
C ASP A 10 -5.61 -9.97 -5.73
N ASN A 11 -6.81 -10.55 -5.83
CA ASN A 11 -7.71 -10.28 -6.94
C ASN A 11 -8.51 -8.98 -6.79
N THR A 12 -8.56 -8.38 -5.60
CA THR A 12 -9.32 -7.14 -5.36
C THR A 12 -8.41 -5.92 -5.17
N PHE A 13 -7.83 -5.77 -3.98
CA PHE A 13 -7.11 -4.56 -3.58
C PHE A 13 -5.76 -4.44 -4.29
N LEU A 14 -4.99 -5.53 -4.37
CA LEU A 14 -3.65 -5.49 -4.97
C LEU A 14 -3.71 -5.37 -6.50
N SER A 15 -4.65 -6.05 -7.16
CA SER A 15 -4.85 -5.91 -8.62
C SER A 15 -5.26 -4.49 -9.02
N ALA A 16 -6.11 -3.83 -8.23
CA ALA A 16 -6.49 -2.43 -8.46
C ALA A 16 -5.30 -1.48 -8.26
N LEU A 17 -4.53 -1.69 -7.19
CA LEU A 17 -3.32 -0.89 -6.93
C LEU A 17 -2.31 -1.05 -8.07
N GLN A 18 -2.06 -2.28 -8.53
CA GLN A 18 -1.13 -2.54 -9.63
C GLN A 18 -1.50 -1.79 -10.91
N LYS A 19 -2.79 -1.73 -11.28
CA LYS A 19 -3.24 -0.95 -12.44
C LYS A 19 -2.89 0.54 -12.33
N THR A 20 -2.93 1.11 -11.12
CA THR A 20 -2.56 2.52 -10.91
C THR A 20 -1.06 2.76 -11.02
N ILE A 21 -0.24 1.79 -10.60
CA ILE A 21 1.23 1.82 -10.76
C ILE A 21 1.59 1.77 -12.24
N GLU A 22 1.00 0.82 -12.98
CA GLU A 22 1.23 0.65 -14.43
C GLU A 22 0.81 1.91 -15.21
N ALA A 23 -0.28 2.55 -14.79
CA ALA A 23 -0.76 3.81 -15.38
C ALA A 23 0.06 5.04 -14.96
N LYS A 24 0.99 4.92 -14.01
CA LYS A 24 1.75 6.04 -13.41
C LYS A 24 0.84 7.16 -12.88
N ASP A 25 -0.36 6.81 -12.42
CA ASP A 25 -1.36 7.76 -11.95
C ASP A 25 -1.24 7.92 -10.43
N ALA A 26 -0.43 8.88 -10.00
CA ALA A 26 -0.16 9.11 -8.58
C ALA A 26 -1.42 9.42 -7.75
N THR A 27 -2.41 10.09 -8.34
CA THR A 27 -3.66 10.44 -7.65
C THR A 27 -4.52 9.21 -7.41
N LYS A 28 -4.69 8.38 -8.45
CA LYS A 28 -5.42 7.12 -8.30
C LYS A 28 -4.65 6.13 -7.43
N PHE A 29 -3.32 6.11 -7.50
CA PHE A 29 -2.48 5.30 -6.62
C PHE A 29 -2.71 5.64 -5.16
N ALA A 30 -2.66 6.92 -4.78
CA ALA A 30 -2.89 7.35 -3.40
C ALA A 30 -4.29 6.92 -2.89
N THR A 31 -5.30 6.98 -3.75
CA THR A 31 -6.67 6.54 -3.44
C THR A 31 -6.75 5.02 -3.28
N ALA A 32 -6.22 4.27 -4.24
CA ALA A 32 -6.21 2.80 -4.21
C ALA A 32 -5.40 2.26 -3.01
N TYR A 33 -4.26 2.89 -2.69
CA TYR A 33 -3.44 2.50 -1.54
C TYR A 33 -4.20 2.66 -0.22
N ARG A 34 -4.94 3.77 -0.04
CA ARG A 34 -5.81 3.99 1.14
C ARG A 34 -6.89 2.91 1.26
N GLN A 35 -7.54 2.57 0.16
CA GLN A 35 -8.55 1.50 0.13
C GLN A 35 -7.94 0.14 0.47
N THR A 36 -6.72 -0.15 -0.01
CA THR A 36 -6.00 -1.38 0.32
C THR A 36 -5.73 -1.51 1.82
N ILE A 37 -5.21 -0.46 2.48
CA ILE A 37 -4.94 -0.53 3.93
C ILE A 37 -6.23 -0.61 4.76
N GLU A 38 -7.32 0.02 4.32
CA GLU A 38 -8.65 -0.12 4.92
C GLU A 38 -9.17 -1.56 4.80
N GLY A 39 -8.99 -2.19 3.62
CA GLY A 39 -9.31 -3.59 3.38
C GLY A 39 -8.51 -4.53 4.28
N CYS A 40 -7.20 -4.33 4.40
CA CYS A 40 -6.33 -5.07 5.32
C CYS A 40 -6.82 -4.94 6.77
N TYR A 41 -7.16 -3.73 7.21
CA TYR A 41 -7.69 -3.50 8.55
C TYR A 41 -9.03 -4.21 8.78
N SER A 42 -9.92 -4.21 7.80
CA SER A 42 -11.22 -4.91 7.86
C SER A 42 -11.05 -6.41 8.12
N CYS A 43 -10.16 -7.08 7.37
CA CYS A 43 -9.85 -8.49 7.59
C CYS A 43 -9.20 -8.75 8.95
N HIS A 44 -8.29 -7.89 9.40
CA HIS A 44 -7.67 -8.03 10.71
C HIS A 44 -8.68 -7.85 11.85
N LYS A 45 -9.61 -6.89 11.74
CA LYS A 45 -10.69 -6.71 12.70
C LYS A 45 -11.60 -7.95 12.75
N ALA A 46 -11.96 -8.51 11.60
CA ALA A 46 -12.76 -9.74 11.51
C ALA A 46 -12.03 -10.96 12.10
N ALA A 47 -10.70 -10.97 12.08
CA ALA A 47 -9.87 -11.99 12.70
C ALA A 47 -9.53 -11.69 14.17
N GLU A 48 -10.30 -10.83 14.84
CA GLU A 48 -10.13 -10.44 16.25
C GLU A 48 -8.78 -9.79 16.56
N LYS A 49 -8.20 -9.08 15.58
CA LYS A 49 -6.96 -8.32 15.71
C LYS A 49 -7.16 -6.81 15.51
N PRO A 50 -8.08 -6.14 16.25
CA PRO A 50 -8.38 -4.72 16.06
C PRO A 50 -7.22 -3.79 16.49
N TYR A 51 -6.23 -4.33 17.19
CA TYR A 51 -5.01 -3.62 17.61
C TYR A 51 -4.00 -3.44 16.47
N LEU A 52 -4.14 -4.17 15.35
CA LEU A 52 -3.31 -3.96 14.16
C LEU A 52 -3.84 -2.76 13.38
N ARG A 53 -3.34 -1.57 13.72
CA ARG A 53 -3.70 -0.30 13.08
C ARG A 53 -2.66 0.06 12.03
N LEU A 54 -2.99 -0.20 10.77
CA LEU A 54 -2.16 0.20 9.63
C LEU A 54 -2.16 1.72 9.50
N GLN A 55 -1.02 2.28 9.12
CA GLN A 55 -0.84 3.71 8.88
C GLN A 55 -0.18 3.92 7.53
N ILE A 56 -0.48 5.04 6.89
CA ILE A 56 0.26 5.48 5.71
C ILE A 56 1.64 5.95 6.19
N PRO A 57 2.73 5.44 5.61
CA PRO A 57 4.06 5.95 5.94
C PRO A 57 4.15 7.45 5.63
N ASP A 58 4.63 8.24 6.59
CA ASP A 58 4.93 9.67 6.43
C ASP A 58 6.40 9.91 6.01
N HIS A 59 7.22 8.87 6.02
CA HIS A 59 8.60 8.86 5.54
C HIS A 59 8.93 7.54 4.84
N PRO A 60 9.96 7.51 3.97
CA PRO A 60 10.49 6.27 3.40
C PRO A 60 11.06 5.32 4.48
N GLU A 61 11.01 4.02 4.22
CA GLU A 61 11.56 2.99 5.12
C GLU A 61 13.06 3.20 5.40
N ALA A 62 13.81 3.62 4.38
CA ALA A 62 15.25 3.85 4.47
C ALA A 62 15.57 5.33 4.17
N PRO A 63 16.17 6.09 5.10
CA PRO A 63 16.51 7.50 4.90
C PRO A 63 17.75 7.71 4.03
N ILE A 64 18.45 6.64 3.64
CA ILE A 64 19.65 6.70 2.80
C ILE A 64 19.34 7.02 1.33
N ILE A 65 18.09 6.85 0.89
CA ILE A 65 17.67 7.11 -0.48
C ILE A 65 17.10 8.52 -0.56
N ASN A 66 17.70 9.35 -1.41
CA ASN A 66 17.13 10.64 -1.77
C ASN A 66 16.13 10.46 -2.92
N PHE A 67 14.86 10.73 -2.64
CA PHE A 67 13.76 10.61 -3.63
C PHE A 67 13.41 11.94 -4.31
N ASP A 68 14.13 13.02 -4.01
CA ASP A 68 13.95 14.30 -4.69
C ASP A 68 14.35 14.14 -6.17
N PRO A 69 13.42 14.37 -7.13
CA PRO A 69 13.76 14.30 -8.55
C PRO A 69 14.79 15.36 -8.99
N ALA A 70 15.08 16.36 -8.14
CA ALA A 70 16.11 17.38 -8.34
C ALA A 70 17.39 17.14 -7.51
N ALA A 71 17.55 15.96 -6.89
CA ALA A 71 18.74 15.62 -6.13
C ALA A 71 20.01 15.66 -7.00
N LYS A 72 21.09 16.22 -6.43
CA LYS A 72 22.41 16.31 -7.10
C LYS A 72 23.49 15.42 -6.49
N TRP A 73 23.23 14.81 -5.33
CA TRP A 73 24.22 13.94 -4.70
C TRP A 73 24.34 12.60 -5.47
N PRO A 74 25.54 12.00 -5.62
CA PRO A 74 26.85 12.42 -5.09
C PRO A 74 27.68 13.27 -6.06
N GLU A 75 27.08 13.88 -7.08
CA GLU A 75 27.78 14.63 -8.14
C GLU A 75 28.67 15.76 -7.61
#